data_AF-A0A932YKT6-F1
#
_entry.id   AF-A0A932YKT6-F1
#
_cell.length_a   1.000
_cell.length_b   1.000
_cell.length_c   1.000
_cell.angle_alpha   90.00
_cell.angle_beta   90.00
_cell.angle_gamma   90.00
#
_symmetry.space_group_name_H-M   'P 1'
#
loop_
_entity.id
_entity.type
_entity.pdbx_description
1 polymer ?
#
loop_
_entity_poly.entity_id
_entity_poly.type
_entity_poly.pdbx_seq_one_letter_code
_entity_poly.pdbx_strand_id
1 'polypeptide(L)'
;MNQYLLGAIPTLLAVFFAVPVSMGATKPDLVMDGITVEPFQPVLGQDVKLTVRGHYEGESPRYNSEGFKNAKRQFTGFNFGAAPIEPVISQANPLQPGSSFMYVYTGSFIANGSLLLKFSIDDTNEMDEVNEANNTAMQTVDVFSAYDLPDLSWNPHTLEVQKVTVGENISITVSATYSGSFPLKSSQGIKTVATSLSGYSVAAPVEADVKPTENAPLASGGTFTYTFPGNFFMSGNKTLTFKLDPGSELSESDETNNQLTLQYEVSAAQTPQEPATPPQEPTPPAEPEQSSVSPSEWSLTEKSLVTTISPTLVSRLKGSILLQVQEHGEAWYVRPEDGMKYYMPDGASAYGMLRAFGLGITNADLAKIPVGLETRFADIDTDGDGLPDKLEEGLKTDPSVADTDGDSVNDATEVLVNNTNPLGAGGLRYSQRLIAQLKGRIVLQVESRGEAWYINPADGKRYYMKNGDAAYQIMRFLSVGITNADLRTIGVGELTQ
;
A
#
# COMPACT_ATOMS: atom_id res chain seq x y z
N MET A 1 74.62 10.90 -79.75
CA MET A 1 74.57 9.51 -80.25
C MET A 1 73.83 8.71 -79.19
N ASN A 2 72.64 8.18 -79.53
CA ASN A 2 71.70 7.34 -78.75
C ASN A 2 71.04 7.98 -77.49
N GLN A 3 69.80 7.68 -77.08
CA GLN A 3 68.56 7.12 -77.66
C GLN A 3 67.42 7.42 -76.64
N TYR A 4 66.16 7.30 -77.09
CA TYR A 4 64.89 7.45 -76.34
C TYR A 4 64.84 6.75 -74.97
N LEU A 5 64.05 7.27 -74.01
CA LEU A 5 62.92 6.56 -73.36
C LEU A 5 62.12 7.48 -72.41
N LEU A 6 60.79 7.27 -72.38
CA LEU A 6 59.83 7.86 -71.44
C LEU A 6 60.16 7.49 -69.98
N GLY A 7 60.01 8.46 -69.06
CA GLY A 7 60.06 8.24 -67.61
C GLY A 7 58.76 8.70 -66.94
N ALA A 8 58.00 7.73 -66.44
CA ALA A 8 56.69 7.87 -65.80
C ALA A 8 56.74 8.63 -64.46
N ILE A 9 55.62 9.27 -64.11
CA ILE A 9 55.34 9.91 -62.82
C ILE A 9 55.25 8.81 -61.73
N PRO A 10 56.06 8.84 -60.65
CA PRO A 10 55.81 8.01 -59.49
C PRO A 10 54.87 8.72 -58.52
N THR A 11 53.75 8.05 -58.27
CA THR A 11 52.77 8.28 -57.21
C THR A 11 53.47 8.42 -55.85
N LEU A 12 53.23 9.52 -55.15
CA LEU A 12 53.73 9.74 -53.80
C LEU A 12 52.92 8.84 -52.83
N LEU A 13 53.42 7.65 -52.54
CA LEU A 13 52.89 6.77 -51.51
C LEU A 13 53.37 7.31 -50.15
N ALA A 14 52.50 8.06 -49.46
CA ALA A 14 52.74 8.47 -48.09
C ALA A 14 52.71 7.23 -47.18
N VAL A 15 53.88 6.76 -46.77
CA VAL A 15 54.04 5.77 -45.71
C VAL A 15 53.80 6.49 -44.38
N PHE A 16 52.61 6.31 -43.81
CA PHE A 16 52.36 6.67 -42.42
C PHE A 16 53.13 5.70 -41.53
N PHE A 17 54.18 6.17 -40.86
CA PHE A 17 54.66 5.53 -39.64
C PHE A 17 53.57 5.72 -38.59
N ALA A 18 52.75 4.69 -38.37
CA ALA A 18 51.95 4.61 -37.16
C ALA A 18 52.93 4.54 -35.99
N VAL A 19 53.05 5.64 -35.25
CA VAL A 19 53.49 5.57 -33.86
C VAL A 19 52.50 4.62 -33.18
N PRO A 20 52.92 3.50 -32.55
CA PRO A 20 51.99 2.77 -31.71
C PRO A 20 51.58 3.74 -30.62
N VAL A 21 50.34 4.22 -30.68
CA VAL A 21 49.68 4.79 -29.53
C VAL A 21 49.72 3.67 -28.51
N SER A 22 50.54 3.86 -27.48
CA SER A 22 50.45 3.08 -26.26
C SER A 22 49.06 3.36 -25.71
N MET A 23 48.06 2.57 -26.11
CA MET A 23 46.80 2.45 -25.39
C MET A 23 47.24 2.04 -23.99
N GLY A 24 47.15 2.98 -23.04
CA GLY A 24 47.49 2.69 -21.65
C GLY A 24 46.67 1.49 -21.23
N ALA A 25 47.33 0.42 -20.77
CA ALA A 25 46.64 -0.74 -20.25
C ALA A 25 45.64 -0.24 -19.20
N THR A 26 44.35 -0.51 -19.41
CA THR A 26 43.34 -0.22 -18.41
C THR A 26 43.71 -1.03 -17.17
N LYS A 27 43.83 -0.36 -16.02
CA LYS A 27 44.14 -1.04 -14.76
C LYS A 27 43.05 -2.10 -14.47
N PRO A 28 43.39 -3.19 -13.77
CA PRO A 28 42.40 -4.13 -13.24
C PRO A 28 41.47 -3.46 -12.22
N ASP A 29 40.30 -4.06 -11.94
CA ASP A 29 39.39 -3.69 -10.87
C ASP A 29 38.77 -4.95 -10.22
N LEU A 30 38.79 -5.02 -8.89
CA LEU A 30 38.25 -6.10 -8.08
C LEU A 30 37.03 -5.61 -7.32
N VAL A 31 35.86 -5.91 -7.88
CA VAL A 31 34.62 -5.40 -7.34
C VAL A 31 34.01 -6.41 -6.38
N MET A 32 33.67 -5.96 -5.17
CA MET A 32 32.86 -6.76 -4.25
C MET A 32 31.38 -6.54 -4.52
N ASP A 33 30.66 -7.63 -4.83
CA ASP A 33 29.22 -7.61 -5.12
C ASP A 33 28.38 -7.54 -3.84
N GLY A 34 28.86 -8.14 -2.74
CA GLY A 34 28.18 -8.11 -1.45
C GLY A 34 28.33 -9.39 -0.62
N ILE A 35 27.60 -9.43 0.49
CA ILE A 35 27.53 -10.57 1.42
C ILE A 35 26.08 -11.02 1.53
N THR A 36 25.82 -12.31 1.29
CA THR A 36 24.51 -12.93 1.51
C THR A 36 24.54 -13.83 2.74
N VAL A 37 23.40 -13.93 3.44
CA VAL A 37 23.23 -14.69 4.68
C VAL A 37 22.09 -15.68 4.48
N GLU A 38 22.29 -16.94 4.84
CA GLU A 38 21.29 -18.00 4.77
C GLU A 38 21.27 -18.79 6.10
N PRO A 39 20.14 -18.91 6.80
CA PRO A 39 18.85 -18.27 6.50
C PRO A 39 18.94 -16.76 6.56
N PHE A 40 18.04 -16.10 5.84
CA PHE A 40 18.10 -14.67 5.61
C PHE A 40 17.95 -13.85 6.91
N GLN A 41 17.10 -14.31 7.84
CA GLN A 41 16.98 -13.78 9.21
C GLN A 41 17.40 -14.85 10.23
N PRO A 42 18.68 -14.91 10.59
CA PRO A 42 19.16 -15.94 11.50
C PRO A 42 18.73 -15.68 12.94
N VAL A 43 18.39 -16.75 13.64
CA VAL A 43 18.16 -16.74 15.09
C VAL A 43 19.47 -16.98 15.82
N LEU A 44 19.60 -16.41 17.02
CA LEU A 44 20.73 -16.63 17.91
C LEU A 44 21.02 -18.13 18.08
N GLY A 45 22.26 -18.54 17.76
CA GLY A 45 22.71 -19.93 17.85
C GLY A 45 22.29 -20.84 16.69
N GLN A 46 21.52 -20.35 15.71
CA GLN A 46 21.17 -21.11 14.51
C GLN A 46 22.38 -21.28 13.58
N ASP A 47 22.46 -22.41 12.88
CA ASP A 47 23.45 -22.62 11.82
C ASP A 47 23.17 -21.70 10.62
N VAL A 48 24.19 -20.99 10.19
CA VAL A 48 24.17 -19.96 9.16
C VAL A 48 25.29 -20.18 8.15
N LYS A 49 24.98 -19.94 6.89
CA LYS A 49 25.92 -19.87 5.76
C LYS A 49 26.01 -18.42 5.26
N LEU A 50 27.21 -17.85 5.27
CA LEU A 50 27.52 -16.55 4.69
C LEU A 50 28.23 -16.75 3.36
N THR A 51 27.76 -16.12 2.29
CA THR A 51 28.42 -16.14 0.98
C THR A 51 28.83 -14.73 0.59
N VAL A 52 30.13 -14.50 0.44
CA VAL A 52 30.66 -13.25 -0.09
C VAL A 52 30.93 -13.44 -1.57
N ARG A 53 30.48 -12.50 -2.42
CA ARG A 53 30.69 -12.54 -3.87
C ARG A 53 31.45 -11.30 -4.34
N GLY A 54 32.27 -11.51 -5.35
CA GLY A 54 32.94 -10.44 -6.07
C GLY A 54 33.23 -10.87 -7.51
N HIS A 55 33.63 -9.92 -8.33
CA HIS A 55 34.01 -10.16 -9.70
C HIS A 55 35.25 -9.35 -10.09
N TYR A 56 35.90 -9.79 -11.16
CA TYR A 56 37.11 -9.16 -11.66
C TYR A 56 36.88 -8.53 -13.03
N GLU A 57 37.16 -7.23 -13.12
CA GLU A 57 37.16 -6.47 -14.36
C GLU A 57 38.59 -6.18 -14.78
N GLY A 58 38.95 -6.54 -16.01
CA GLY A 58 40.30 -6.30 -16.52
C GLY A 58 40.53 -6.98 -17.86
N GLU A 59 41.67 -6.72 -18.48
CA GLU A 59 41.98 -7.21 -19.83
C GLU A 59 42.83 -8.49 -19.83
N SER A 60 43.33 -8.93 -18.68
CA SER A 60 44.23 -10.09 -18.57
C SER A 60 43.97 -10.92 -17.32
N PRO A 61 44.22 -12.24 -17.34
CA PRO A 61 44.03 -13.09 -16.18
C PRO A 61 44.92 -12.67 -14.98
N ARG A 62 44.43 -12.96 -13.77
CA ARG A 62 45.12 -12.65 -12.50
C ARG A 62 45.37 -13.89 -11.65
N TYR A 63 46.38 -13.83 -10.79
CA TYR A 63 46.89 -14.96 -10.02
C TYR A 63 46.99 -14.64 -8.53
N ASN A 64 47.03 -15.66 -7.67
CA ASN A 64 47.02 -15.49 -6.20
C ASN A 64 48.21 -14.74 -5.59
N SER A 65 49.23 -14.42 -6.37
CA SER A 65 50.40 -13.62 -5.97
C SER A 65 50.15 -12.11 -6.00
N GLU A 66 48.95 -11.69 -6.38
CA GLU A 66 48.56 -10.30 -6.64
C GLU A 66 47.35 -9.89 -5.77
N GLY A 67 47.39 -10.09 -4.43
CA GLY A 67 46.36 -9.58 -3.50
C GLY A 67 45.24 -10.54 -3.05
N PHE A 68 45.01 -11.67 -3.73
CA PHE A 68 43.87 -12.57 -3.43
C PHE A 68 43.98 -13.38 -2.11
N LYS A 69 45.17 -13.48 -1.51
CA LYS A 69 45.39 -14.27 -0.28
C LYS A 69 44.98 -13.54 0.99
N ASN A 70 44.87 -12.22 0.95
CA ASN A 70 44.75 -11.38 2.14
C ASN A 70 43.32 -10.87 2.32
N ALA A 71 42.34 -11.78 2.28
CA ALA A 71 40.96 -11.43 2.61
C ALA A 71 40.82 -11.15 4.11
N LYS A 72 40.31 -9.97 4.46
CA LYS A 72 40.07 -9.55 5.84
C LYS A 72 38.59 -9.59 6.15
N ARG A 73 38.25 -10.34 7.21
CA ARG A 73 36.87 -10.52 7.67
C ARG A 73 36.67 -9.92 9.05
N GLN A 74 35.60 -9.15 9.19
CA GLN A 74 35.13 -8.54 10.44
C GLN A 74 33.64 -8.86 10.58
N PHE A 75 33.33 -10.08 11.02
CA PHE A 75 31.96 -10.56 11.20
C PHE A 75 31.59 -10.46 12.68
N THR A 76 31.09 -9.29 13.08
CA THR A 76 30.78 -8.99 14.48
C THR A 76 29.75 -9.98 15.03
N GLY A 77 30.03 -10.57 16.19
CA GLY A 77 29.08 -11.49 16.85
C GLY A 77 28.86 -12.84 16.16
N PHE A 78 29.70 -13.21 15.18
CA PHE A 78 29.62 -14.49 14.47
C PHE A 78 30.67 -15.48 14.99
N ASN A 79 30.24 -16.69 15.34
CA ASN A 79 31.11 -17.81 15.68
C ASN A 79 31.29 -18.71 14.45
N PHE A 80 32.53 -18.88 14.00
CA PHE A 80 32.83 -19.68 12.81
C PHE A 80 32.78 -21.18 13.13
N GLY A 81 32.17 -21.94 12.21
CA GLY A 81 32.12 -23.40 12.22
C GLY A 81 33.28 -24.01 11.44
N ALA A 82 32.96 -24.79 10.41
CA ALA A 82 33.96 -25.43 9.56
C ALA A 82 34.86 -24.42 8.83
N ALA A 83 36.00 -24.90 8.33
CA ALA A 83 36.92 -24.10 7.54
C ALA A 83 36.19 -23.48 6.32
N PRO A 84 36.49 -22.21 5.98
CA PRO A 84 35.82 -21.54 4.88
C PRO A 84 36.15 -22.20 3.54
N ILE A 85 35.21 -22.10 2.60
CA ILE A 85 35.44 -22.43 1.19
C ILE A 85 35.88 -21.14 0.50
N GLU A 86 37.10 -21.14 -0.02
CA GLU A 86 37.73 -19.98 -0.66
C GLU A 86 37.97 -20.24 -2.15
N PRO A 87 38.03 -19.19 -3.00
CA PRO A 87 38.27 -19.38 -4.43
C PRO A 87 39.70 -19.88 -4.68
N VAL A 88 39.81 -20.94 -5.48
CA VAL A 88 41.10 -21.54 -5.83
C VAL A 88 41.70 -20.82 -7.03
N ILE A 89 42.41 -19.71 -6.77
CA ILE A 89 43.11 -18.94 -7.81
C ILE A 89 44.57 -19.40 -7.87
N SER A 90 45.04 -19.78 -9.06
CA SER A 90 46.40 -20.30 -9.26
C SER A 90 46.86 -20.12 -10.70
N GLN A 91 48.11 -20.45 -11.01
CA GLN A 91 48.57 -20.47 -12.41
C GLN A 91 47.78 -21.44 -13.30
N ALA A 92 47.28 -22.55 -12.73
CA ALA A 92 46.47 -23.53 -13.44
C ALA A 92 44.98 -23.12 -13.54
N ASN A 93 44.52 -22.23 -12.65
CA ASN A 93 43.16 -21.72 -12.62
C ASN A 93 43.18 -20.21 -12.30
N PRO A 94 43.60 -19.36 -13.27
CA PRO A 94 43.66 -17.92 -13.04
C PRO A 94 42.28 -17.30 -13.12
N LEU A 95 42.12 -16.18 -12.39
CA LEU A 95 40.90 -15.40 -12.43
C LEU A 95 40.81 -14.70 -13.79
N GLN A 96 39.79 -15.03 -14.59
CA GLN A 96 39.63 -14.52 -15.95
C GLN A 96 38.92 -13.17 -15.94
N PRO A 97 39.18 -12.29 -16.93
CA PRO A 97 38.33 -11.13 -17.21
C PRO A 97 36.84 -11.45 -17.16
N GLY A 98 36.08 -10.72 -16.33
CA GLY A 98 34.64 -10.87 -16.17
C GLY A 98 34.20 -12.10 -15.35
N SER A 99 35.12 -12.83 -14.73
CA SER A 99 34.76 -13.96 -13.86
C SER A 99 34.41 -13.52 -12.44
N SER A 100 33.44 -14.21 -11.83
CA SER A 100 33.06 -14.03 -10.43
C SER A 100 33.75 -15.07 -9.54
N PHE A 101 33.95 -14.72 -8.28
CA PHE A 101 34.48 -15.59 -7.23
C PHE A 101 33.62 -15.48 -5.97
N MET A 102 33.75 -16.46 -5.07
CA MET A 102 33.02 -16.44 -3.81
C MET A 102 33.78 -17.06 -2.64
N TYR A 103 33.51 -16.53 -1.45
CA TYR A 103 33.95 -17.08 -0.17
C TYR A 103 32.71 -17.55 0.60
N VAL A 104 32.73 -18.78 1.10
CA VAL A 104 31.62 -19.35 1.89
C VAL A 104 32.09 -19.64 3.31
N TYR A 105 31.37 -19.09 4.28
CA TYR A 105 31.59 -19.32 5.70
C TYR A 105 30.36 -20.00 6.30
N THR A 106 30.59 -20.97 7.17
CA THR A 106 29.53 -21.59 7.99
C THR A 106 29.76 -21.28 9.45
N GLY A 107 28.71 -21.17 10.26
CA GLY A 107 28.82 -20.86 11.68
C GLY A 107 27.49 -20.47 12.29
N SER A 108 27.50 -19.74 13.39
CA SER A 108 26.29 -19.26 14.06
C SER A 108 26.51 -17.91 14.72
N PHE A 109 25.47 -17.08 14.83
CA PHE A 109 25.53 -15.83 15.57
C PHE A 109 25.41 -16.08 17.08
N ILE A 110 26.28 -15.44 17.86
CA ILE A 110 26.35 -15.54 19.33
C ILE A 110 25.93 -14.25 20.03
N ALA A 111 25.58 -13.22 19.27
CA ALA A 111 24.95 -12.00 19.74
C ALA A 111 23.69 -11.73 18.91
N ASN A 112 22.67 -11.15 19.53
CA ASN A 112 21.47 -10.68 18.85
C ASN A 112 21.57 -9.16 18.56
N GLY A 113 20.66 -8.65 17.72
CA GLY A 113 20.64 -7.25 17.28
C GLY A 113 21.13 -7.05 15.85
N SER A 114 21.25 -5.79 15.44
CA SER A 114 21.78 -5.41 14.12
C SER A 114 23.31 -5.47 14.13
N LEU A 115 23.88 -6.49 13.50
CA LEU A 115 25.32 -6.75 13.45
C LEU A 115 25.89 -6.41 12.08
N LEU A 116 27.01 -5.69 12.07
CA LEU A 116 27.71 -5.33 10.84
C LEU A 116 28.73 -6.41 10.48
N LEU A 117 28.59 -6.97 9.28
CA LEU A 117 29.57 -7.79 8.60
C LEU A 117 30.36 -6.92 7.63
N LYS A 118 31.68 -6.99 7.73
CA LYS A 118 32.58 -6.36 6.76
C LYS A 118 33.57 -7.38 6.23
N PHE A 119 33.74 -7.38 4.92
CA PHE A 119 34.71 -8.20 4.21
C PHE A 119 35.48 -7.33 3.22
N SER A 120 36.81 -7.41 3.23
CA SER A 120 37.63 -6.75 2.23
C SER A 120 38.62 -7.71 1.60
N ILE A 121 38.87 -7.52 0.31
CA ILE A 121 39.98 -8.12 -0.43
C ILE A 121 41.01 -7.05 -0.72
N ASP A 122 42.23 -7.48 -0.96
CA ASP A 122 43.38 -6.61 -1.18
C ASP A 122 43.55 -5.46 -0.16
N ASP A 123 43.31 -5.72 1.13
CA ASP A 123 43.44 -4.73 2.21
C ASP A 123 44.88 -4.18 2.35
N THR A 124 45.84 -4.82 1.68
CA THR A 124 47.26 -4.45 1.61
C THR A 124 47.62 -3.63 0.36
N ASN A 125 46.67 -3.38 -0.56
CA ASN A 125 46.87 -2.70 -1.84
C ASN A 125 48.08 -3.28 -2.62
N GLU A 126 48.02 -4.59 -2.85
CA GLU A 126 49.00 -5.33 -3.66
C GLU A 126 48.65 -5.26 -5.15
N MET A 127 47.39 -5.01 -5.50
CA MET A 127 46.92 -4.76 -6.86
C MET A 127 46.67 -3.27 -7.05
N ASP A 128 47.31 -2.67 -8.06
CA ASP A 128 47.03 -1.27 -8.43
C ASP A 128 45.77 -1.23 -9.29
N GLU A 129 44.67 -0.77 -8.70
CA GLU A 129 43.33 -0.88 -9.27
C GLU A 129 42.81 0.43 -9.89
N VAL A 130 41.73 0.34 -10.66
CA VAL A 130 40.99 1.52 -11.11
C VAL A 130 40.30 2.18 -9.92
N ASN A 131 39.70 1.38 -9.04
CA ASN A 131 38.91 1.85 -7.91
C ASN A 131 39.19 1.06 -6.62
N GLU A 132 40.16 1.52 -5.84
CA GLU A 132 40.49 0.98 -4.50
C GLU A 132 39.34 0.96 -3.48
N ALA A 133 38.22 1.63 -3.75
CA ALA A 133 37.12 1.76 -2.80
C ALA A 133 36.05 0.66 -2.90
N ASN A 134 35.99 -0.11 -3.99
CA ASN A 134 34.97 -1.15 -4.20
C ASN A 134 35.42 -2.57 -3.81
N ASN A 135 36.62 -2.70 -3.23
CA ASN A 135 37.20 -3.96 -2.72
C ASN A 135 36.62 -4.39 -1.37
N THR A 136 35.63 -3.67 -0.85
CA THR A 136 35.01 -3.91 0.45
C THR A 136 33.51 -4.14 0.31
N ALA A 137 33.02 -5.28 0.81
CA ALA A 137 31.61 -5.53 1.04
C ALA A 137 31.24 -5.27 2.50
N MET A 138 30.09 -4.64 2.70
CA MET A 138 29.48 -4.44 4.02
C MET A 138 28.03 -4.91 3.97
N GLN A 139 27.59 -5.61 5.02
CA GLN A 139 26.22 -6.05 5.17
C GLN A 139 25.79 -5.97 6.63
N THR A 140 24.65 -5.34 6.89
CA THR A 140 24.02 -5.37 8.21
C THR A 140 23.05 -6.53 8.29
N VAL A 141 23.16 -7.33 9.35
CA VAL A 141 22.34 -8.52 9.59
C VAL A 141 21.59 -8.34 10.91
N ASP A 142 20.27 -8.44 10.87
CA ASP A 142 19.43 -8.39 12.06
C ASP A 142 19.26 -9.81 12.61
N VAL A 143 19.85 -10.08 13.78
CA VAL A 143 19.83 -11.40 14.43
C VAL A 143 18.82 -11.42 15.56
N PHE A 144 17.86 -12.34 15.50
CA PHE A 144 16.75 -12.42 16.45
C PHE A 144 17.05 -13.34 17.63
N SER A 145 16.42 -13.07 18.77
CA SER A 145 16.32 -14.07 19.84
C SER A 145 15.23 -15.09 19.47
N ALA A 146 15.27 -16.29 20.06
CA ALA A 146 14.24 -17.30 19.82
C ALA A 146 12.82 -16.89 20.27
N TYR A 147 12.68 -15.78 21.02
CA TYR A 147 11.39 -15.27 21.51
C TYR A 147 10.94 -13.97 20.83
N ASP A 148 11.80 -13.35 20.02
CA ASP A 148 11.53 -12.04 19.39
C ASP A 148 11.38 -12.17 17.87
N LEU A 149 10.96 -13.35 17.38
CA LEU A 149 10.71 -13.54 15.95
C LEU A 149 9.62 -12.58 15.46
N PRO A 150 9.73 -12.06 14.23
CA PRO A 150 8.67 -11.26 13.63
C PRO A 150 7.42 -12.10 13.31
N ASP A 151 6.32 -11.44 12.98
CA ASP A 151 5.05 -12.05 12.56
C ASP A 151 4.49 -11.31 11.34
N LEU A 152 4.09 -12.05 10.30
CA LEU A 152 3.33 -11.58 9.14
C LEU A 152 1.92 -12.19 9.17
N SER A 153 0.99 -11.45 9.78
CA SER A 153 -0.39 -11.88 9.87
C SER A 153 -1.29 -11.16 8.88
N TRP A 154 -2.23 -11.89 8.27
CA TRP A 154 -3.34 -11.26 7.56
C TRP A 154 -4.25 -10.52 8.54
N ASN A 155 -4.67 -9.32 8.17
CA ASN A 155 -5.62 -8.57 8.97
C ASN A 155 -6.96 -9.32 9.00
N PRO A 156 -7.71 -9.31 10.13
CA PRO A 156 -8.97 -10.02 10.24
C PRO A 156 -9.91 -9.63 9.10
N HIS A 157 -10.30 -10.62 8.29
CA HIS A 157 -11.38 -10.49 7.33
C HIS A 157 -12.57 -11.28 7.85
N THR A 158 -13.76 -10.72 7.73
CA THR A 158 -14.98 -11.48 8.02
C THR A 158 -15.08 -12.63 7.01
N LEU A 159 -15.23 -13.86 7.50
CA LEU A 159 -15.39 -15.08 6.68
C LEU A 159 -16.75 -15.14 5.95
N GLU A 160 -17.38 -13.99 5.75
CA GLU A 160 -18.68 -13.91 5.10
C GLU A 160 -18.53 -14.19 3.61
N VAL A 161 -19.41 -15.06 3.11
CA VAL A 161 -19.45 -15.41 1.70
C VAL A 161 -19.91 -14.19 0.91
N GLN A 162 -19.02 -13.64 0.09
CA GLN A 162 -19.32 -12.46 -0.71
C GLN A 162 -20.11 -12.84 -1.98
N LYS A 163 -21.24 -12.18 -2.24
CA LYS A 163 -22.09 -12.47 -3.41
C LYS A 163 -21.73 -11.55 -4.57
N VAL A 164 -21.40 -12.13 -5.73
CA VAL A 164 -20.95 -11.38 -6.93
C VAL A 164 -21.59 -11.96 -8.18
N THR A 165 -21.69 -11.20 -9.26
CA THR A 165 -22.20 -11.70 -10.56
C THR A 165 -21.06 -12.00 -11.53
N VAL A 166 -21.20 -13.02 -12.37
CA VAL A 166 -20.24 -13.29 -13.46
C VAL A 166 -20.11 -12.06 -14.36
N GLY A 167 -18.86 -11.65 -14.64
CA GLY A 167 -18.53 -10.52 -15.50
C GLY A 167 -18.56 -9.15 -14.80
N GLU A 168 -18.90 -9.09 -13.51
CA GLU A 168 -18.80 -7.87 -12.72
C GLU A 168 -17.33 -7.56 -12.41
N ASN A 169 -16.90 -6.34 -12.74
CA ASN A 169 -15.56 -5.87 -12.39
C ASN A 169 -15.54 -5.49 -10.91
N ILE A 170 -14.78 -6.24 -10.13
CA ILE A 170 -14.56 -6.02 -8.71
C ILE A 170 -13.06 -5.86 -8.43
N SER A 171 -12.72 -5.27 -7.29
CA SER A 171 -11.36 -5.22 -6.80
C SER A 171 -11.31 -5.90 -5.44
N ILE A 172 -10.55 -6.99 -5.35
CA ILE A 172 -10.38 -7.73 -4.10
C ILE A 172 -9.14 -7.19 -3.42
N THR A 173 -9.31 -6.58 -2.25
CA THR A 173 -8.22 -5.99 -1.48
C THR A 173 -8.01 -6.78 -0.20
N VAL A 174 -6.77 -7.21 0.04
CA VAL A 174 -6.38 -7.95 1.25
C VAL A 174 -5.18 -7.26 1.88
N SER A 175 -5.19 -7.09 3.20
CA SER A 175 -4.13 -6.39 3.93
C SER A 175 -3.54 -7.28 4.99
N ALA A 176 -2.24 -7.16 5.19
CA ALA A 176 -1.51 -7.87 6.22
C ALA A 176 -0.60 -6.91 6.98
N THR A 177 -0.23 -7.30 8.20
CA THR A 177 0.56 -6.52 9.13
C THR A 177 1.89 -7.20 9.39
N TYR A 178 2.96 -6.42 9.43
CA TYR A 178 4.26 -6.86 9.93
C TYR A 178 4.43 -6.45 11.39
N SER A 179 4.71 -7.41 12.26
CA SER A 179 5.04 -7.17 13.67
C SER A 179 6.42 -7.73 13.98
N GLY A 180 7.44 -6.88 14.11
CA GLY A 180 8.79 -7.32 14.45
C GLY A 180 9.58 -6.27 15.24
N SER A 181 10.68 -6.67 15.87
CA SER A 181 11.53 -5.73 16.61
C SER A 181 12.40 -4.84 15.71
N PHE A 182 12.64 -5.26 14.46
CA PHE A 182 13.42 -4.52 13.46
C PHE A 182 12.53 -4.19 12.26
N PRO A 183 12.74 -3.06 11.57
CA PRO A 183 12.02 -2.78 10.33
C PRO A 183 12.32 -3.81 9.24
N LEU A 184 11.29 -4.24 8.50
CA LEU A 184 11.40 -5.19 7.39
C LEU A 184 11.92 -4.48 6.13
N LYS A 185 13.09 -4.86 5.59
CA LYS A 185 13.60 -4.35 4.29
C LYS A 185 13.20 -5.25 3.12
N SER A 186 13.39 -4.78 1.88
CA SER A 186 13.12 -5.56 0.65
C SER A 186 13.83 -6.91 0.61
N SER A 187 15.09 -6.95 1.05
CA SER A 187 15.89 -8.18 1.11
C SER A 187 15.33 -9.18 2.11
N GLN A 188 14.63 -8.69 3.14
CA GLN A 188 14.11 -9.44 4.27
C GLN A 188 12.60 -9.74 4.17
N GLY A 189 11.90 -9.09 3.24
CA GLY A 189 10.45 -9.09 3.16
C GLY A 189 9.87 -10.10 2.17
N ILE A 190 8.55 -10.00 1.99
CA ILE A 190 7.78 -10.86 1.09
C ILE A 190 8.15 -10.56 -0.37
N LYS A 191 8.85 -11.49 -1.02
CA LYS A 191 9.20 -11.38 -2.45
C LYS A 191 7.97 -11.48 -3.35
N THR A 192 7.02 -12.36 -2.99
CA THR A 192 5.79 -12.63 -3.76
C THR A 192 4.69 -13.15 -2.85
N VAL A 193 3.43 -12.81 -3.16
CA VAL A 193 2.25 -13.47 -2.57
C VAL A 193 1.79 -14.57 -3.50
N ALA A 194 1.71 -15.80 -2.98
CA ALA A 194 1.11 -16.91 -3.73
C ALA A 194 -0.41 -16.77 -3.70
N THR A 195 -1.05 -16.87 -4.86
CA THR A 195 -2.51 -16.80 -4.97
C THR A 195 -3.10 -18.02 -5.67
N SER A 196 -4.26 -18.43 -5.20
CA SER A 196 -5.12 -19.44 -5.83
C SER A 196 -6.50 -18.84 -5.99
N LEU A 197 -6.83 -18.41 -7.21
CA LEU A 197 -8.01 -17.57 -7.50
C LEU A 197 -9.06 -18.34 -8.31
N SER A 198 -9.83 -19.20 -7.64
CA SER A 198 -10.81 -20.07 -8.32
C SER A 198 -11.86 -19.25 -9.09
N GLY A 199 -11.89 -19.39 -10.42
CA GLY A 199 -12.90 -18.77 -11.29
C GLY A 199 -12.83 -17.25 -11.39
N TYR A 200 -11.73 -16.65 -10.96
CA TYR A 200 -11.50 -15.19 -10.95
C TYR A 200 -10.31 -14.85 -11.86
N SER A 201 -10.47 -13.85 -12.73
CA SER A 201 -9.40 -13.33 -13.59
C SER A 201 -8.96 -11.97 -13.12
N VAL A 202 -7.65 -11.77 -12.96
CA VAL A 202 -7.04 -10.50 -12.55
C VAL A 202 -6.68 -9.67 -13.78
N ALA A 203 -7.02 -8.39 -13.77
CA ALA A 203 -6.71 -7.43 -14.83
C ALA A 203 -5.40 -6.69 -14.53
N ALA A 204 -4.26 -7.15 -15.08
CA ALA A 204 -2.93 -6.52 -14.99
C ALA A 204 -2.40 -6.33 -13.53
N PRO A 205 -1.13 -5.90 -13.28
CA PRO A 205 -0.33 -6.50 -12.21
C PRO A 205 -0.83 -6.21 -10.79
N VAL A 206 -0.83 -7.27 -9.99
CA VAL A 206 -1.02 -7.29 -8.54
C VAL A 206 0.21 -6.64 -7.91
N GLU A 207 0.03 -5.49 -7.26
CA GLU A 207 1.10 -4.88 -6.48
C GLU A 207 0.66 -4.69 -5.03
N ALA A 208 1.65 -4.76 -4.12
CA ALA A 208 1.48 -4.29 -2.76
C ALA A 208 1.58 -2.76 -2.76
N ASP A 209 0.68 -2.07 -2.07
CA ASP A 209 0.68 -0.60 -1.97
C ASP A 209 1.94 -0.06 -1.25
N VAL A 210 2.54 -0.88 -0.38
CA VAL A 210 3.79 -0.56 0.34
C VAL A 210 4.74 -1.74 0.23
N LYS A 211 5.73 -1.64 -0.66
CA LYS A 211 6.84 -2.62 -0.72
C LYS A 211 7.97 -2.11 0.18
N PRO A 212 8.38 -2.87 1.23
CA PRO A 212 9.57 -2.49 1.98
C PRO A 212 10.76 -2.41 1.03
N THR A 213 11.58 -1.36 1.17
CA THR A 213 12.85 -1.22 0.43
C THR A 213 14.01 -1.14 1.42
N GLU A 214 15.24 -1.28 0.93
CA GLU A 214 16.43 -1.07 1.78
C GLU A 214 16.48 0.34 2.39
N ASN A 215 16.00 1.35 1.66
CA ASN A 215 16.06 2.76 2.07
C ASN A 215 14.78 3.26 2.76
N ALA A 216 13.68 2.53 2.62
CA ALA A 216 12.41 2.76 3.29
C ALA A 216 11.87 1.41 3.80
N PRO A 217 12.45 0.87 4.88
CA PRO A 217 11.98 -0.37 5.45
C PRO A 217 10.63 -0.18 6.14
N LEU A 218 9.82 -1.23 6.13
CA LEU A 218 8.53 -1.24 6.80
C LEU A 218 8.73 -1.37 8.31
N ALA A 219 8.34 -0.34 9.07
CA ALA A 219 8.42 -0.37 10.52
C ALA A 219 7.47 -1.41 11.13
N SER A 220 7.71 -1.77 12.39
CA SER A 220 6.82 -2.62 13.18
C SER A 220 5.41 -2.03 13.25
N GLY A 221 4.39 -2.85 13.08
CA GLY A 221 2.99 -2.45 12.96
C GLY A 221 2.62 -1.88 11.58
N GLY A 222 3.57 -1.82 10.63
CA GLY A 222 3.33 -1.41 9.27
C GLY A 222 2.48 -2.43 8.52
N THR A 223 1.59 -1.96 7.65
CA THR A 223 0.71 -2.80 6.85
C THR A 223 1.08 -2.76 5.37
N PHE A 224 0.86 -3.87 4.68
CA PHE A 224 0.95 -3.94 3.22
C PHE A 224 -0.34 -4.51 2.67
N THR A 225 -0.82 -3.88 1.60
CA THR A 225 -2.14 -4.13 1.02
C THR A 225 -1.98 -4.57 -0.41
N TYR A 226 -2.57 -5.71 -0.77
CA TYR A 226 -2.61 -6.23 -2.13
C TYR A 226 -3.98 -6.03 -2.72
N THR A 227 -4.04 -5.42 -3.90
CA THR A 227 -5.28 -5.22 -4.65
C THR A 227 -5.28 -6.07 -5.91
N PHE A 228 -6.35 -6.85 -6.10
CA PHE A 228 -6.56 -7.77 -7.20
C PHE A 228 -7.79 -7.31 -8.01
N PRO A 229 -7.64 -6.32 -8.92
CA PRO A 229 -8.72 -5.89 -9.80
C PRO A 229 -9.03 -7.00 -10.80
N GLY A 230 -10.29 -7.26 -11.08
CA GLY A 230 -10.66 -8.40 -11.90
C GLY A 230 -12.14 -8.68 -11.94
N ASN A 231 -12.50 -9.88 -12.39
CA ASN A 231 -13.88 -10.32 -12.47
C ASN A 231 -13.97 -11.84 -12.32
N PHE A 232 -15.10 -12.32 -11.79
CA PHE A 232 -15.42 -13.75 -11.89
C PHE A 232 -15.92 -14.09 -13.29
N PHE A 233 -15.44 -15.19 -13.85
CA PHE A 233 -15.86 -15.68 -15.18
C PHE A 233 -16.66 -16.99 -15.12
N MET A 234 -16.84 -17.56 -13.92
CA MET A 234 -17.64 -18.76 -13.67
C MET A 234 -18.53 -18.57 -12.43
N SER A 235 -19.78 -19.04 -12.52
CA SER A 235 -20.71 -19.06 -11.40
C SER A 235 -20.42 -20.19 -10.40
N GLY A 236 -21.10 -20.16 -9.25
CA GLY A 236 -21.00 -21.11 -8.14
C GLY A 236 -20.07 -20.61 -7.03
N ASN A 237 -19.92 -21.43 -5.99
CA ASN A 237 -19.06 -21.11 -4.85
C ASN A 237 -17.59 -21.12 -5.28
N LYS A 238 -16.89 -20.02 -4.99
CA LYS A 238 -15.47 -19.82 -5.26
C LYS A 238 -14.72 -19.57 -3.97
N THR A 239 -13.48 -20.03 -3.96
CA THR A 239 -12.56 -19.82 -2.87
C THR A 239 -11.31 -19.18 -3.44
N LEU A 240 -10.89 -18.08 -2.82
CA LEU A 240 -9.66 -17.39 -3.14
C LEU A 240 -8.72 -17.53 -1.95
N THR A 241 -7.50 -17.99 -2.20
CA THR A 241 -6.48 -18.16 -1.15
C THR A 241 -5.27 -17.30 -1.46
N PHE A 242 -4.78 -16.61 -0.43
CA PHE A 242 -3.62 -15.74 -0.48
C PHE A 242 -2.63 -16.22 0.59
N LYS A 243 -1.39 -16.48 0.22
CA LYS A 243 -0.34 -16.91 1.14
C LYS A 243 0.85 -15.96 1.07
N LEU A 244 1.18 -15.34 2.20
CA LEU A 244 2.41 -14.58 2.40
C LEU A 244 3.56 -15.55 2.62
N ASP A 245 4.76 -15.13 2.22
CA ASP A 245 5.99 -15.91 2.33
C ASP A 245 5.81 -17.43 2.07
N PRO A 246 5.37 -17.83 0.86
CA PRO A 246 5.10 -19.24 0.58
C PRO A 246 6.33 -20.14 0.72
N GLY A 247 7.54 -19.56 0.74
CA GLY A 247 8.81 -20.26 0.93
C GLY A 247 9.29 -20.37 2.38
N SER A 248 8.60 -19.74 3.34
CA SER A 248 9.05 -19.59 4.74
C SER A 248 10.50 -19.10 4.82
N GLU A 249 10.84 -18.11 3.98
CA GLU A 249 12.16 -17.47 3.95
C GLU A 249 12.36 -16.52 5.14
N LEU A 250 11.26 -15.95 5.64
CA LEU A 250 11.15 -15.23 6.90
C LEU A 250 10.74 -16.22 7.98
N SER A 251 11.54 -16.36 9.04
CA SER A 251 11.13 -17.19 10.19
C SER A 251 10.21 -16.40 11.10
N GLU A 252 8.97 -16.88 11.24
CA GLU A 252 7.91 -16.16 11.94
C GLU A 252 7.61 -16.74 13.33
N SER A 253 7.01 -15.91 14.20
CA SER A 253 6.52 -16.37 15.51
C SER A 253 5.28 -17.26 15.40
N ASP A 254 4.46 -17.06 14.35
CA ASP A 254 3.30 -17.87 14.02
C ASP A 254 3.17 -18.07 12.50
N GLU A 255 3.72 -19.18 12.00
CA GLU A 255 3.67 -19.58 10.59
C GLU A 255 2.24 -19.94 10.10
N THR A 256 1.22 -19.93 10.96
CA THR A 256 -0.13 -20.38 10.59
C THR A 256 -1.06 -19.24 10.17
N ASN A 257 -0.71 -18.00 10.49
CA ASN A 257 -1.54 -16.82 10.24
C ASN A 257 -1.18 -16.06 8.93
N ASN A 258 -0.19 -16.56 8.19
CA ASN A 258 0.28 -16.03 6.91
C ASN A 258 -0.54 -16.51 5.70
N GLN A 259 -1.66 -17.22 5.92
CA GLN A 259 -2.61 -17.65 4.89
C GLN A 259 -4.03 -17.11 5.12
N LEU A 260 -4.58 -16.43 4.11
CA LEU A 260 -5.95 -15.91 4.09
C LEU A 260 -6.79 -16.67 3.07
N THR A 261 -8.03 -17.00 3.44
CA THR A 261 -9.01 -17.61 2.54
C THR A 261 -10.29 -16.79 2.53
N LEU A 262 -10.71 -16.37 1.33
CA LEU A 262 -11.98 -15.68 1.09
C LEU A 262 -12.94 -16.59 0.34
N GLN A 263 -14.23 -16.51 0.69
CA GLN A 263 -15.29 -17.28 0.03
C GLN A 263 -16.24 -16.34 -0.72
N TYR A 264 -16.59 -16.73 -1.94
CA TYR A 264 -17.50 -15.99 -2.81
C TYR A 264 -18.60 -16.91 -3.34
N GLU A 265 -19.83 -16.41 -3.42
CA GLU A 265 -20.95 -17.05 -4.12
C GLU A 265 -21.21 -16.26 -5.41
N VAL A 266 -20.88 -16.86 -6.56
CA VAL A 266 -20.96 -16.15 -7.85
C VAL A 266 -22.22 -16.57 -8.61
N SER A 267 -23.13 -15.62 -8.84
CA SER A 267 -24.36 -15.85 -9.61
C SER A 267 -24.16 -15.64 -11.12
N ALA A 268 -24.97 -16.31 -11.95
CA ALA A 268 -24.89 -16.18 -13.40
C ALA A 268 -25.38 -14.79 -13.88
N ALA A 269 -24.75 -14.24 -14.91
CA ALA A 269 -25.17 -12.96 -15.49
C ALA A 269 -26.62 -13.04 -16.01
N GLN A 270 -27.48 -12.13 -15.56
CA GLN A 270 -28.87 -12.07 -16.01
C GLN A 270 -28.94 -11.50 -17.45
N THR A 271 -29.52 -12.26 -18.38
CA THR A 271 -29.88 -11.75 -19.71
C THR A 271 -30.99 -10.69 -19.60
N PRO A 272 -30.91 -9.54 -20.31
CA PRO A 272 -31.94 -8.51 -20.23
C PRO A 272 -33.29 -9.02 -20.78
N GLN A 273 -34.35 -8.94 -19.98
CA GLN A 273 -35.73 -9.13 -20.46
C GLN A 273 -36.51 -7.80 -20.41
N GLU A 274 -37.21 -7.52 -21.51
CA GLU A 274 -38.05 -6.35 -21.81
C GLU A 274 -39.31 -6.28 -20.91
N PRO A 275 -39.86 -5.09 -20.56
CA PRO A 275 -40.88 -4.97 -19.52
C PRO A 275 -42.31 -5.13 -20.07
N ALA A 276 -43.14 -5.94 -19.39
CA ALA A 276 -44.60 -5.89 -19.52
C ALA A 276 -45.35 -6.29 -18.22
N THR A 277 -46.08 -5.29 -17.67
CA THR A 277 -47.35 -5.29 -16.90
C THR A 277 -47.57 -6.15 -15.62
N PRO A 278 -48.09 -5.59 -14.49
CA PRO A 278 -48.50 -6.31 -13.28
C PRO A 278 -50.00 -6.73 -13.32
N PRO A 279 -50.63 -7.45 -12.34
CA PRO A 279 -50.14 -8.13 -11.11
C PRO A 279 -50.62 -9.60 -10.93
N GLN A 280 -49.98 -10.40 -10.05
CA GLN A 280 -50.60 -11.11 -8.92
C GLN A 280 -49.59 -11.98 -8.13
N GLU A 281 -49.75 -11.94 -6.81
CA GLU A 281 -48.95 -12.56 -5.75
C GLU A 281 -49.20 -14.08 -5.64
N PRO A 282 -48.14 -14.87 -5.33
CA PRO A 282 -48.34 -16.01 -4.44
C PRO A 282 -47.31 -16.07 -3.29
N THR A 283 -47.80 -16.61 -2.19
CA THR A 283 -47.21 -16.79 -0.86
C THR A 283 -45.93 -17.67 -0.81
N PRO A 284 -45.10 -17.53 0.25
CA PRO A 284 -43.74 -18.05 0.31
C PRO A 284 -43.64 -19.51 0.83
N PRO A 285 -42.59 -20.28 0.47
CA PRO A 285 -42.15 -21.45 1.23
C PRO A 285 -40.92 -21.15 2.11
N ALA A 286 -40.84 -21.91 3.19
CA ALA A 286 -40.07 -21.67 4.41
C ALA A 286 -38.54 -21.83 4.32
N GLU A 287 -37.89 -21.08 5.19
CA GLU A 287 -36.48 -21.02 5.58
C GLU A 287 -36.00 -22.27 6.35
N PRO A 288 -34.70 -22.62 6.32
CA PRO A 288 -34.04 -23.25 7.44
C PRO A 288 -33.21 -22.21 8.22
N GLU A 289 -33.62 -22.00 9.48
CA GLU A 289 -32.95 -21.16 10.48
C GLU A 289 -31.55 -21.70 10.84
N GLN A 290 -30.53 -20.82 10.91
CA GLN A 290 -30.16 -20.18 12.17
C GLN A 290 -29.06 -19.09 12.02
N SER A 291 -29.47 -17.89 12.43
CA SER A 291 -28.72 -16.79 13.09
C SER A 291 -27.58 -16.06 12.35
N SER A 292 -27.96 -15.09 11.54
CA SER A 292 -27.26 -13.80 11.40
C SER A 292 -28.32 -12.73 11.21
N VAL A 293 -28.53 -11.92 12.24
CA VAL A 293 -29.63 -10.95 12.28
C VAL A 293 -29.47 -9.94 11.13
N SER A 294 -30.42 -9.89 10.21
CA SER A 294 -30.40 -8.99 9.05
C SER A 294 -30.38 -7.51 9.51
N PRO A 295 -29.79 -6.56 8.76
CA PRO A 295 -29.88 -5.12 9.07
C PRO A 295 -31.31 -4.59 9.30
N SER A 296 -32.30 -5.24 8.68
CA SER A 296 -33.73 -4.99 8.93
C SER A 296 -34.18 -5.43 10.33
N GLU A 297 -33.68 -6.55 10.83
CA GLU A 297 -34.02 -7.08 12.15
C GLU A 297 -33.38 -6.28 13.29
N TRP A 298 -32.19 -5.70 13.09
CA TRP A 298 -31.58 -4.79 14.07
C TRP A 298 -32.37 -3.48 14.20
N SER A 299 -32.77 -2.88 13.07
CA SER A 299 -33.61 -1.68 13.06
C SER A 299 -34.98 -1.92 13.69
N LEU A 300 -35.58 -3.10 13.46
CA LEU A 300 -36.82 -3.53 14.09
C LEU A 300 -36.65 -3.80 15.60
N THR A 301 -35.53 -4.41 16.00
CA THR A 301 -35.19 -4.61 17.42
C THR A 301 -35.05 -3.27 18.12
N GLU A 302 -34.28 -2.33 17.56
CA GLU A 302 -34.10 -1.01 18.16
C GLU A 302 -35.39 -0.20 18.17
N LYS A 303 -36.26 -0.35 17.15
CA LYS A 303 -37.60 0.24 17.11
C LYS A 303 -38.49 -0.25 18.27
N SER A 304 -38.35 -1.52 18.67
CA SER A 304 -39.06 -2.08 19.83
C SER A 304 -38.54 -1.57 21.18
N LEU A 305 -37.30 -1.07 21.20
CA LEU A 305 -36.63 -0.54 22.39
C LEU A 305 -36.83 0.98 22.55
N VAL A 306 -37.48 1.63 21.59
CA VAL A 306 -37.82 3.06 21.66
C VAL A 306 -38.78 3.32 22.82
N THR A 307 -38.38 4.24 23.68
CA THR A 307 -39.15 4.74 24.82
C THR A 307 -39.83 6.06 24.46
N THR A 308 -40.33 6.81 25.43
CA THR A 308 -40.94 8.13 25.20
C THR A 308 -39.97 9.04 24.45
N ILE A 309 -40.36 9.48 23.24
CA ILE A 309 -39.55 10.36 22.41
C ILE A 309 -39.29 11.67 23.15
N SER A 310 -38.04 12.10 23.17
CA SER A 310 -37.59 13.35 23.80
C SER A 310 -37.45 14.45 22.74
N PRO A 311 -38.40 15.39 22.61
CA PRO A 311 -38.35 16.41 21.56
C PRO A 311 -37.15 17.35 21.71
N THR A 312 -36.73 17.60 22.95
CA THR A 312 -35.56 18.42 23.29
C THR A 312 -34.27 17.75 22.85
N LEU A 313 -34.13 16.44 23.07
CA LEU A 313 -32.96 15.69 22.62
C LEU A 313 -32.92 15.57 21.10
N VAL A 314 -34.04 15.21 20.47
CA VAL A 314 -34.14 15.11 19.01
C VAL A 314 -33.79 16.44 18.36
N SER A 315 -34.34 17.56 18.84
CA SER A 315 -34.03 18.88 18.29
C SER A 315 -32.54 19.24 18.40
N ARG A 316 -31.83 18.74 19.43
CA ARG A 316 -30.40 18.97 19.63
C ARG A 316 -29.53 18.11 18.71
N LEU A 317 -29.98 16.89 18.40
CA LEU A 317 -29.21 15.90 17.64
C LEU A 317 -29.57 15.85 16.16
N LYS A 318 -30.56 16.62 15.70
CA LYS A 318 -30.92 16.71 14.29
C LYS A 318 -29.70 17.01 13.42
N GLY A 319 -29.50 16.16 12.44
CA GLY A 319 -28.40 16.22 11.48
C GLY A 319 -27.06 15.73 12.02
N SER A 320 -27.00 15.29 13.28
CA SER A 320 -25.81 14.66 13.84
C SER A 320 -25.74 13.19 13.46
N ILE A 321 -24.52 12.70 13.38
CA ILE A 321 -24.24 11.27 13.39
C ILE A 321 -23.93 10.87 14.83
N LEU A 322 -24.47 9.72 15.25
CA LEU A 322 -24.37 9.23 16.60
C LEU A 322 -23.62 7.91 16.58
N LEU A 323 -22.76 7.71 17.59
CA LEU A 323 -22.07 6.45 17.82
C LEU A 323 -22.52 5.90 19.17
N GLN A 324 -23.05 4.69 19.16
CA GLN A 324 -23.53 4.02 20.36
C GLN A 324 -22.33 3.52 21.17
N VAL A 325 -22.08 4.10 22.34
CA VAL A 325 -20.84 3.83 23.11
C VAL A 325 -20.98 2.71 24.16
N GLN A 326 -22.16 2.12 24.27
CA GLN A 326 -22.49 1.12 25.31
C GLN A 326 -22.83 -0.26 24.74
N GLU A 327 -22.63 -0.47 23.43
CA GLU A 327 -22.85 -1.74 22.72
C GLU A 327 -21.72 -1.96 21.70
N HIS A 328 -22.01 -2.34 20.45
CA HIS A 328 -21.02 -2.73 19.44
C HIS A 328 -20.45 -1.56 18.63
N GLY A 329 -20.78 -0.31 18.97
CA GLY A 329 -20.30 0.86 18.25
C GLY A 329 -21.12 1.13 16.97
N GLU A 330 -22.42 0.90 17.05
CA GLU A 330 -23.41 1.14 16.01
C GLU A 330 -23.50 2.62 15.65
N ALA A 331 -23.51 2.92 14.35
CA ALA A 331 -23.63 4.29 13.85
C ALA A 331 -25.05 4.62 13.41
N TRP A 332 -25.52 5.82 13.74
CA TRP A 332 -26.87 6.29 13.45
C TRP A 332 -26.86 7.71 12.91
N TYR A 333 -27.62 8.00 11.84
CA TYR A 333 -27.81 9.37 11.37
C TYR A 333 -29.18 9.88 11.79
N VAL A 334 -29.23 11.02 12.49
CA VAL A 334 -30.51 11.66 12.83
C VAL A 334 -30.89 12.60 11.70
N ARG A 335 -31.86 12.21 10.88
CA ARG A 335 -32.22 12.97 9.70
C ARG A 335 -32.90 14.31 10.09
N PRO A 336 -32.45 15.47 9.58
CA PRO A 336 -33.01 16.78 9.93
C PRO A 336 -34.52 16.94 9.66
N GLU A 337 -35.02 16.32 8.59
CA GLU A 337 -36.39 16.44 8.07
C GLU A 337 -37.43 15.91 9.07
N ASP A 338 -37.22 14.70 9.57
CA ASP A 338 -38.16 13.98 10.44
C ASP A 338 -37.67 13.81 11.87
N GLY A 339 -36.39 14.04 12.15
CA GLY A 339 -35.79 13.81 13.46
C GLY A 339 -35.65 12.33 13.83
N MET A 340 -35.82 11.42 12.86
CA MET A 340 -35.65 9.98 13.07
C MET A 340 -34.19 9.59 12.91
N LYS A 341 -33.75 8.58 13.67
CA LYS A 341 -32.44 7.96 13.51
C LYS A 341 -32.51 6.81 12.50
N TYR A 342 -31.51 6.75 11.62
CA TYR A 342 -31.38 5.72 10.60
C TYR A 342 -30.09 4.94 10.84
N TYR A 343 -30.19 3.61 10.86
CA TYR A 343 -29.07 2.73 11.17
C TYR A 343 -28.08 2.66 10.00
N MET A 344 -26.79 2.70 10.31
CA MET A 344 -25.68 2.59 9.36
C MET A 344 -24.73 1.49 9.83
N PRO A 345 -24.99 0.22 9.48
CA PRO A 345 -24.10 -0.89 9.84
C PRO A 345 -22.75 -0.79 9.12
N ASP A 346 -22.73 -0.29 7.89
CA ASP A 346 -21.57 -0.36 6.99
C ASP A 346 -21.53 0.78 5.96
N GLY A 347 -20.49 0.78 5.13
CA GLY A 347 -20.31 1.74 4.04
C GLY A 347 -21.39 1.64 2.95
N ALA A 348 -21.95 0.46 2.68
CA ALA A 348 -23.01 0.29 1.69
C ALA A 348 -24.31 0.96 2.13
N SER A 349 -24.65 0.83 3.41
CA SER A 349 -25.81 1.48 4.05
C SER A 349 -25.61 2.98 4.14
N ALA A 350 -24.40 3.42 4.50
CA ALA A 350 -24.04 4.84 4.45
C ALA A 350 -24.22 5.39 3.02
N TYR A 351 -23.74 4.68 1.99
CA TYR A 351 -23.90 5.06 0.59
C TYR A 351 -25.37 5.11 0.14
N GLY A 352 -26.17 4.12 0.53
CA GLY A 352 -27.61 4.12 0.30
C GLY A 352 -28.29 5.35 0.90
N MET A 353 -27.88 5.75 2.12
CA MET A 353 -28.34 6.96 2.78
C MET A 353 -27.87 8.24 2.08
N LEU A 354 -26.63 8.28 1.56
CA LEU A 354 -26.15 9.41 0.77
C LEU A 354 -27.04 9.66 -0.44
N ARG A 355 -27.45 8.59 -1.14
CA ARG A 355 -28.32 8.69 -2.30
C ARG A 355 -29.78 9.01 -1.93
N ALA A 356 -30.30 8.41 -0.87
CA ALA A 356 -31.69 8.57 -0.46
C ALA A 356 -31.97 9.93 0.19
N PHE A 357 -31.02 10.47 0.96
CA PHE A 357 -31.19 11.71 1.73
C PHE A 357 -30.42 12.89 1.15
N GLY A 358 -29.55 12.64 0.17
CA GLY A 358 -28.74 13.66 -0.47
C GLY A 358 -29.58 14.74 -1.16
N LEU A 359 -29.39 15.99 -0.74
CA LEU A 359 -29.97 17.13 -1.45
C LEU A 359 -29.04 17.59 -2.56
N GLY A 360 -29.57 17.79 -3.75
CA GLY A 360 -28.79 18.36 -4.84
C GLY A 360 -28.29 19.78 -4.51
N ILE A 361 -27.02 20.05 -4.80
CA ILE A 361 -26.39 21.37 -4.65
C ILE A 361 -25.55 21.71 -5.89
N THR A 362 -25.58 22.98 -6.29
CA THR A 362 -24.73 23.50 -7.38
C THR A 362 -23.30 23.70 -6.90
N ASN A 363 -22.33 23.68 -7.80
CA ASN A 363 -20.92 23.93 -7.48
C ASN A 363 -20.74 25.33 -6.89
N ALA A 364 -21.49 26.31 -7.41
CA ALA A 364 -21.47 27.69 -6.96
C ALA A 364 -22.01 27.87 -5.53
N ASP A 365 -23.04 27.13 -5.13
CA ASP A 365 -23.55 27.17 -3.76
C ASP A 365 -22.70 26.35 -2.81
N LEU A 366 -22.21 25.19 -3.25
CA LEU A 366 -21.33 24.37 -2.45
C LEU A 366 -20.06 25.16 -2.09
N ALA A 367 -19.43 25.87 -3.04
CA ALA A 367 -18.26 26.74 -2.83
C ALA A 367 -18.43 27.81 -1.73
N LYS A 368 -19.67 28.15 -1.36
CA LYS A 368 -19.99 29.08 -0.27
C LYS A 368 -20.00 28.40 1.11
N ILE A 369 -19.62 27.13 1.19
CA ILE A 369 -19.53 26.33 2.42
C ILE A 369 -18.06 25.95 2.62
N PRO A 370 -17.44 26.29 3.77
CA PRO A 370 -16.03 26.01 4.02
C PRO A 370 -15.76 24.51 4.08
N VAL A 371 -14.57 24.11 3.64
CA VAL A 371 -14.12 22.71 3.64
C VAL A 371 -13.62 22.31 5.02
N GLY A 372 -13.93 21.07 5.41
CA GLY A 372 -13.41 20.42 6.60
C GLY A 372 -12.37 19.36 6.25
N LEU A 373 -11.31 19.28 7.06
CA LEU A 373 -10.27 18.27 6.98
C LEU A 373 -10.26 17.46 8.30
N GLU A 374 -10.20 16.13 8.19
CA GLU A 374 -10.01 15.24 9.33
C GLU A 374 -8.64 14.56 9.24
N THR A 375 -7.66 15.08 9.96
CA THR A 375 -6.25 14.64 9.90
C THR A 375 -5.96 13.36 10.70
N ARG A 376 -6.98 12.79 11.36
CA ARG A 376 -6.85 11.55 12.15
C ARG A 376 -6.85 10.29 11.29
N PHE A 377 -7.11 10.43 9.99
CA PHE A 377 -6.96 9.39 8.99
C PHE A 377 -5.70 9.69 8.17
N ALA A 378 -4.88 8.68 7.94
CA ALA A 378 -3.82 8.77 6.94
C ALA A 378 -4.46 8.57 5.56
N ASP A 379 -4.88 9.67 4.95
CA ASP A 379 -5.22 9.70 3.52
C ASP A 379 -3.94 10.01 2.73
N ILE A 380 -3.91 9.60 1.46
CA ILE A 380 -2.82 9.91 0.54
C ILE A 380 -2.86 11.42 0.25
N ASP A 381 -1.69 12.04 0.27
CA ASP A 381 -1.38 13.43 -0.10
C ASP A 381 -0.15 13.33 -1.01
N THR A 382 -0.40 13.31 -2.32
CA THR A 382 0.58 12.92 -3.35
C THR A 382 1.68 13.97 -3.56
N ASP A 383 1.36 15.25 -3.42
CA ASP A 383 2.32 16.35 -3.55
C ASP A 383 2.83 16.91 -2.21
N GLY A 384 2.20 16.52 -1.09
CA GLY A 384 2.63 16.85 0.27
C GLY A 384 2.30 18.27 0.68
N ASP A 385 1.30 18.91 0.07
CA ASP A 385 0.91 20.29 0.36
C ASP A 385 0.03 20.43 1.62
N GLY A 386 -0.50 19.30 2.13
CA GLY A 386 -1.39 19.20 3.28
C GLY A 386 -2.87 19.01 2.95
N LEU A 387 -3.23 18.88 1.67
CA LEU A 387 -4.58 18.60 1.18
C LEU A 387 -4.62 17.17 0.59
N PRO A 388 -5.39 16.23 1.19
CA PRO A 388 -5.37 14.85 0.69
C PRO A 388 -6.00 14.70 -0.70
N ASP A 389 -5.48 13.80 -1.53
CA ASP A 389 -5.90 13.52 -2.92
C ASP A 389 -7.42 13.36 -3.07
N LYS A 390 -8.06 12.72 -2.08
CA LYS A 390 -9.51 12.54 -2.09
C LYS A 390 -10.22 13.89 -2.03
N LEU A 391 -9.76 14.80 -1.18
CA LEU A 391 -10.39 16.10 -1.00
C LEU A 391 -10.14 16.98 -2.23
N GLU A 392 -8.94 16.90 -2.78
CA GLU A 392 -8.56 17.51 -4.05
C GLU A 392 -9.45 17.07 -5.21
N GLU A 393 -9.78 15.78 -5.30
CA GLU A 393 -10.77 15.27 -6.27
C GLU A 393 -12.15 15.94 -6.13
N GLY A 394 -12.55 16.25 -4.89
CA GLY A 394 -13.79 16.96 -4.57
C GLY A 394 -13.72 18.47 -4.84
N LEU A 395 -12.52 19.05 -4.76
CA LEU A 395 -12.24 20.47 -5.01
C LEU A 395 -11.87 20.76 -6.46
N LYS A 396 -11.54 19.73 -7.24
CA LYS A 396 -11.04 19.76 -8.61
C LYS A 396 -9.63 20.35 -8.76
N THR A 397 -8.83 20.32 -7.69
CA THR A 397 -7.38 20.57 -7.73
C THR A 397 -6.64 19.33 -8.26
N ASP A 398 -5.37 19.48 -8.64
CA ASP A 398 -4.54 18.39 -9.16
C ASP A 398 -3.69 17.78 -8.03
N PRO A 399 -3.92 16.50 -7.65
CA PRO A 399 -3.20 15.89 -6.52
C PRO A 399 -1.69 15.78 -6.66
N SER A 400 -1.16 16.03 -7.86
CA SER A 400 0.27 15.99 -8.12
C SER A 400 0.93 17.37 -8.13
N VAL A 401 0.17 18.44 -7.87
CA VAL A 401 0.61 19.83 -8.00
C VAL A 401 0.14 20.66 -6.80
N ALA A 402 1.08 20.94 -5.90
CA ALA A 402 0.77 21.66 -4.66
C ALA A 402 0.10 23.03 -4.86
N ASP A 403 0.31 23.69 -5.99
CA ASP A 403 -0.29 24.98 -6.36
C ASP A 403 -0.94 24.81 -7.74
N THR A 404 -2.21 24.41 -7.76
CA THR A 404 -2.90 24.01 -9.00
C THR A 404 -3.05 25.18 -9.98
N ASP A 405 -3.29 26.39 -9.48
CA ASP A 405 -3.54 27.57 -10.33
C ASP A 405 -2.29 28.40 -10.63
N GLY A 406 -1.17 28.11 -9.96
CA GLY A 406 0.15 28.69 -10.20
C GLY A 406 0.31 30.10 -9.63
N ASP A 407 -0.49 30.51 -8.64
CA ASP A 407 -0.45 31.84 -8.04
C ASP A 407 0.58 32.02 -6.92
N SER A 408 1.37 30.97 -6.65
CA SER A 408 2.40 30.85 -5.61
C SER A 408 1.86 30.62 -4.19
N VAL A 409 0.61 30.20 -4.04
CA VAL A 409 0.04 29.72 -2.79
C VAL A 409 -0.42 28.28 -2.99
N ASN A 410 -0.12 27.38 -2.05
CA ASN A 410 -0.55 25.99 -2.19
C ASN A 410 -2.05 25.81 -1.89
N ASP A 411 -2.66 24.80 -2.52
CA ASP A 411 -4.10 24.56 -2.51
C ASP A 411 -4.63 24.37 -1.08
N ALA A 412 -3.89 23.66 -0.24
CA ALA A 412 -4.18 23.48 1.18
C ALA A 412 -4.29 24.81 1.94
N THR A 413 -3.33 25.73 1.74
CA THR A 413 -3.33 27.03 2.41
C THR A 413 -4.50 27.88 1.93
N GLU A 414 -4.81 27.83 0.64
CA GLU A 414 -5.92 28.57 0.07
C GLU A 414 -7.26 28.17 0.67
N VAL A 415 -7.55 26.87 0.70
CA VAL A 415 -8.86 26.35 1.15
C VAL A 415 -9.02 26.29 2.68
N LEU A 416 -7.93 26.07 3.43
CA LEU A 416 -8.00 25.90 4.89
C LEU A 416 -7.66 27.16 5.68
N VAL A 417 -6.87 28.07 5.12
CA VAL A 417 -6.32 29.24 5.83
C VAL A 417 -6.80 30.55 5.21
N ASN A 418 -6.53 30.78 3.93
CA ASN A 418 -6.73 32.08 3.28
C ASN A 418 -8.17 32.32 2.83
N ASN A 419 -8.95 31.25 2.65
CA ASN A 419 -10.27 31.27 2.01
C ASN A 419 -10.19 31.89 0.60
N THR A 420 -9.22 31.44 -0.18
CA THR A 420 -9.04 31.76 -1.60
C THR A 420 -9.39 30.55 -2.46
N ASN A 421 -9.53 30.76 -3.76
CA ASN A 421 -9.99 29.75 -4.70
C ASN A 421 -8.80 29.04 -5.34
N PRO A 422 -8.58 27.73 -5.11
CA PRO A 422 -7.40 27.00 -5.59
C PRO A 422 -7.40 26.67 -7.09
N LEU A 423 -8.28 27.33 -7.86
CA LEU A 423 -8.44 27.13 -9.30
C LEU A 423 -8.43 28.46 -10.06
N GLY A 424 -7.98 29.54 -9.42
CA GLY A 424 -7.85 30.84 -10.03
C GLY A 424 -8.20 31.99 -9.08
N ALA A 425 -7.87 33.21 -9.53
CA ALA A 425 -7.98 34.42 -8.73
C ALA A 425 -9.36 34.66 -8.06
N GLY A 426 -9.34 34.82 -6.74
CA GLY A 426 -10.47 35.34 -5.97
C GLY A 426 -10.60 34.73 -4.57
N GLY A 427 -11.37 35.41 -3.70
CA GLY A 427 -11.69 34.90 -2.37
C GLY A 427 -12.98 34.07 -2.36
N LEU A 428 -12.98 32.95 -1.64
CA LEU A 428 -14.18 32.19 -1.31
C LEU A 428 -15.05 32.99 -0.33
N ARG A 429 -16.26 33.35 -0.76
CA ARG A 429 -17.24 34.06 0.07
C ARG A 429 -18.23 33.09 0.67
N TYR A 430 -18.04 32.76 1.94
CA TYR A 430 -18.95 31.85 2.64
C TYR A 430 -20.30 32.48 2.96
N SER A 431 -21.38 31.71 2.77
CA SER A 431 -22.75 32.15 3.04
C SER A 431 -23.24 31.57 4.37
N GLN A 432 -23.22 32.39 5.42
CA GLN A 432 -23.70 31.96 6.75
C GLN A 432 -25.16 31.49 6.73
N ARG A 433 -25.99 32.09 5.88
CA ARG A 433 -27.38 31.67 5.68
C ARG A 433 -27.45 30.26 5.08
N LEU A 434 -26.67 29.99 4.04
CA LEU A 434 -26.66 28.69 3.37
C LEU A 434 -26.10 27.60 4.29
N ILE A 435 -24.99 27.89 4.99
CA ILE A 435 -24.40 26.99 5.98
C ILE A 435 -25.44 26.65 7.04
N ALA A 436 -26.12 27.65 7.63
CA ALA A 436 -27.16 27.42 8.64
C ALA A 436 -28.33 26.59 8.12
N GLN A 437 -28.71 26.73 6.84
CA GLN A 437 -29.76 25.93 6.21
C GLN A 437 -29.36 24.47 5.97
N LEU A 438 -28.07 24.24 5.68
CA LEU A 438 -27.54 22.93 5.29
C LEU A 438 -26.83 22.16 6.40
N LYS A 439 -26.62 22.77 7.58
CA LYS A 439 -26.05 22.09 8.74
C LYS A 439 -26.74 20.75 9.03
N GLY A 440 -25.93 19.71 9.16
CA GLY A 440 -26.35 18.35 9.43
C GLY A 440 -26.97 17.63 8.23
N ARG A 441 -26.95 18.22 7.04
CA ARG A 441 -27.46 17.59 5.82
C ARG A 441 -26.35 16.92 5.04
N ILE A 442 -26.76 15.93 4.26
CA ILE A 442 -25.96 15.37 3.18
C ILE A 442 -26.37 16.11 1.89
N VAL A 443 -25.39 16.56 1.12
CA VAL A 443 -25.61 17.22 -0.18
C VAL A 443 -24.83 16.50 -1.28
N LEU A 444 -25.39 16.49 -2.49
CA LEU A 444 -24.83 15.86 -3.68
C LEU A 444 -24.55 16.93 -4.73
N GLN A 445 -23.32 17.01 -5.23
CA GLN A 445 -23.01 17.89 -6.36
C GLN A 445 -23.73 17.40 -7.61
N VAL A 446 -24.71 18.17 -8.11
CA VAL A 446 -25.51 17.76 -9.28
C VAL A 446 -24.92 18.19 -10.63
N GLU A 447 -23.90 19.03 -10.60
CA GLU A 447 -23.23 19.58 -11.79
C GLU A 447 -21.92 18.83 -12.11
N SER A 448 -21.67 17.70 -11.44
CA SER A 448 -20.45 16.88 -11.55
C SER A 448 -20.81 15.38 -11.52
N ARG A 449 -20.01 14.51 -10.90
CA ARG A 449 -20.19 13.05 -10.84
C ARG A 449 -21.10 12.59 -9.70
N GLY A 450 -21.81 13.50 -9.02
CA GLY A 450 -22.64 13.18 -7.87
C GLY A 450 -21.86 13.07 -6.56
N GLU A 451 -20.73 13.77 -6.44
CA GLU A 451 -19.90 13.85 -5.24
C GLU A 451 -20.74 14.19 -4.00
N ALA A 452 -20.63 13.37 -2.95
CA ALA A 452 -21.39 13.54 -1.71
C ALA A 452 -20.59 14.31 -0.65
N TRP A 453 -21.29 15.18 0.08
CA TRP A 453 -20.71 16.01 1.14
C TRP A 453 -21.60 16.02 2.37
N TYR A 454 -21.00 15.89 3.54
CA TYR A 454 -21.71 16.02 4.82
C TYR A 454 -21.37 17.36 5.44
N ILE A 455 -22.39 18.13 5.80
CA ILE A 455 -22.20 19.45 6.41
C ILE A 455 -22.27 19.26 7.92
N ASN A 456 -21.13 19.24 8.59
CA ASN A 456 -21.08 18.95 10.01
C ASN A 456 -21.84 20.02 10.81
N PRO A 457 -22.83 19.67 11.65
CA PRO A 457 -23.60 20.64 12.41
C PRO A 457 -22.74 21.40 13.43
N ALA A 458 -21.65 20.78 13.93
CA ALA A 458 -20.79 21.37 14.94
C ALA A 458 -20.01 22.59 14.43
N ASP A 459 -19.34 22.48 13.28
CA ASP A 459 -18.49 23.54 12.71
C ASP A 459 -19.08 24.22 11.46
N GLY A 460 -20.10 23.63 10.82
CA GLY A 460 -20.67 24.12 9.57
C GLY A 460 -19.81 23.90 8.33
N LYS A 461 -18.76 23.07 8.42
CA LYS A 461 -17.87 22.72 7.31
C LYS A 461 -18.41 21.51 6.55
N ARG A 462 -18.06 21.44 5.25
CA ARG A 462 -18.38 20.31 4.37
C ARG A 462 -17.23 19.30 4.37
N TYR A 463 -17.57 18.02 4.50
CA TYR A 463 -16.63 16.90 4.48
C TYR A 463 -16.92 16.01 3.29
N TYR A 464 -15.90 15.72 2.48
CA TYR A 464 -16.05 15.00 1.22
C TYR A 464 -16.18 13.49 1.43
N MET A 465 -17.27 12.90 0.98
CA MET A 465 -17.55 11.47 1.07
C MET A 465 -17.48 10.82 -0.31
N LYS A 466 -16.25 10.53 -0.75
CA LYS A 466 -15.95 9.94 -2.06
C LYS A 466 -16.75 8.66 -2.35
N ASN A 467 -16.88 7.78 -1.35
CA ASN A 467 -17.54 6.48 -1.46
C ASN A 467 -18.14 6.06 -0.11
N GLY A 468 -18.77 4.88 -0.06
CA GLY A 468 -19.40 4.34 1.15
C GLY A 468 -18.44 4.22 2.34
N ASP A 469 -17.21 3.78 2.11
CA ASP A 469 -16.21 3.62 3.18
C ASP A 469 -15.73 4.97 3.71
N ALA A 470 -15.43 5.93 2.82
CA ALA A 470 -15.08 7.29 3.21
C ALA A 470 -16.24 7.97 3.96
N ALA A 471 -17.48 7.70 3.55
CA ALA A 471 -18.68 8.14 4.25
C ALA A 471 -18.74 7.54 5.65
N TYR A 472 -18.61 6.23 5.79
CA TYR A 472 -18.63 5.53 7.07
C TYR A 472 -17.55 6.05 8.03
N GLN A 473 -16.34 6.28 7.53
CA GLN A 473 -15.22 6.81 8.33
C GLN A 473 -15.47 8.25 8.79
N ILE A 474 -15.79 9.17 7.86
CA ILE A 474 -16.14 10.56 8.19
C ILE A 474 -17.29 10.57 9.20
N MET A 475 -18.26 9.69 9.01
CA MET A 475 -19.41 9.60 9.88
C MET A 475 -19.06 9.10 11.28
N ARG A 476 -18.13 8.14 11.43
CA ARG A 476 -17.63 7.71 12.75
C ARG A 476 -16.83 8.79 13.47
N PHE A 477 -16.00 9.56 12.77
CA PHE A 477 -15.09 10.50 13.43
C PHE A 477 -15.74 11.84 13.78
N LEU A 478 -16.77 12.22 13.03
CA LEU A 478 -17.63 13.36 13.31
C LEU A 478 -18.84 12.96 14.18
N SER A 479 -18.92 11.68 14.59
CA SER A 479 -20.02 11.20 15.41
C SER A 479 -19.96 11.78 16.83
N VAL A 480 -21.15 11.88 17.43
CA VAL A 480 -21.31 12.18 18.84
C VAL A 480 -21.63 10.88 19.57
N GLY A 481 -20.85 10.55 20.59
CA GLY A 481 -21.14 9.42 21.46
C GLY A 481 -22.50 9.57 22.13
N ILE A 482 -23.31 8.52 22.14
CA ILE A 482 -24.64 8.50 22.76
C ILE A 482 -24.85 7.23 23.59
N THR A 483 -25.53 7.38 24.72
CA THR A 483 -25.91 6.26 25.58
C THR A 483 -27.12 5.52 25.01
N ASN A 484 -27.30 4.24 25.37
CA ASN A 484 -28.47 3.47 24.95
C ASN A 484 -29.78 4.12 25.44
N ALA A 485 -29.76 4.68 26.66
CA ALA A 485 -30.91 5.35 27.25
C ALA A 485 -31.34 6.56 26.41
N ASP A 486 -30.40 7.42 26.03
CA ASP A 486 -30.68 8.60 25.22
C ASP A 486 -31.04 8.25 23.77
N LEU A 487 -30.31 7.30 23.17
CA LEU A 487 -30.56 6.81 21.81
C LEU A 487 -31.98 6.26 21.64
N ARG A 488 -32.51 5.58 22.67
CA ARG A 488 -33.86 5.01 22.70
C ARG A 488 -34.95 6.05 22.95
N THR A 489 -34.62 7.32 23.13
CA THR A 489 -35.61 8.43 23.13
C THR A 489 -35.71 9.12 21.75
N ILE A 490 -35.07 8.55 20.73
CA ILE A 490 -35.11 9.01 19.33
C ILE A 490 -35.80 7.93 18.48
N GLY A 491 -36.77 8.35 17.67
CA GLY A 491 -37.53 7.41 16.82
C GLY A 491 -36.66 6.81 15.72
N VAL A 492 -36.92 5.57 15.34
CA VAL A 492 -36.16 4.83 14.31
C VAL A 492 -36.86 4.93 12.97
N GLY A 493 -36.14 5.36 11.93
CA GLY A 493 -36.59 5.36 10.55
C GLY A 493 -36.12 4.12 9.79
N GLU A 494 -36.81 3.79 8.71
CA GLU A 494 -36.43 2.69 7.81
C GLU A 494 -36.23 3.24 6.40
N LEU A 495 -35.14 2.81 5.75
CA LEU A 495 -34.96 3.02 4.32
C LEU A 495 -35.84 2.00 3.62
N THR A 496 -36.95 2.44 3.05
CA THR A 496 -37.73 1.60 2.13
C THR A 496 -36.90 1.45 0.85
N GLN A 497 -36.56 0.21 0.50
CA GLN A 497 -35.84 -0.12 -0.74
C GLN A 497 -36.68 0.21 -1.97
#